data_AF-A0A0N4Z3E7-F1
#
_entry.id   AF-A0A0N4Z3E7-F1
#
_cell.length_a   1.000
_cell.length_b   1.000
_cell.length_c   1.000
_cell.angle_alpha   90.00
_cell.angle_beta   90.00
_cell.angle_gamma   90.00
#
_symmetry.space_group_name_H-M   'P 1'
#
loop_
_entity.id
_entity.type
_entity.pdbx_description
1 polymer ?
#
loop_
_entity_poly.entity_id
_entity_poly.type
_entity_poly.pdbx_seq_one_letter_code
_entity_poly.pdbx_strand_id
1 'polypeptide(L)'
;MGVAQELRKALQELRQPLKDGSLCRWSMAMTNYEGHDSLSAVMTRLDNALMRAEGAGHQEVEYRPSEGAHAEASSSIGEQEWHSRIERGLAQGRIELNVKPGVEVWGQT
;
A
#
# COMPACT_ATOMS: atom_id res chain seq x y z
N MET A 1 -9.16 -9.82 -23.10
CA MET A 1 -8.18 -9.50 -22.03
C MET A 1 -8.63 -8.16 -21.46
N GLY A 2 -8.75 -8.00 -20.13
CA GLY A 2 -9.32 -6.76 -19.56
C GLY A 2 -8.32 -5.59 -19.58
N VAL A 3 -8.82 -4.35 -19.70
CA VAL A 3 -8.00 -3.11 -19.76
C VAL A 3 -6.97 -3.02 -18.63
N ALA A 4 -7.34 -3.40 -17.40
CA ALA A 4 -6.43 -3.38 -16.25
C ALA A 4 -5.21 -4.28 -16.44
N GLN A 5 -5.39 -5.43 -17.09
CA GLN A 5 -4.31 -6.38 -17.35
C GLN A 5 -3.38 -5.92 -18.47
N GLU A 6 -3.92 -5.23 -19.48
CA GLU A 6 -3.15 -4.62 -20.56
C GLU A 6 -2.31 -3.46 -20.02
N LEU A 7 -2.91 -2.59 -19.20
CA LEU A 7 -2.21 -1.51 -18.52
C LEU A 7 -1.11 -2.05 -17.61
N ARG A 8 -1.39 -3.11 -16.85
CA ARG A 8 -0.39 -3.79 -16.00
C ARG A 8 0.83 -4.23 -16.81
N LYS A 9 0.61 -4.88 -17.95
CA LYS A 9 1.72 -5.33 -18.83
C LYS A 9 2.51 -4.15 -19.36
N ALA A 10 1.84 -3.12 -19.86
CA ALA A 10 2.50 -1.91 -20.36
C ALA A 10 3.36 -1.23 -19.26
N LEU A 11 2.84 -1.10 -18.04
CA LEU A 11 3.58 -0.51 -16.91
C LEU A 11 4.76 -1.38 -16.46
N GLN A 12 4.62 -2.72 -16.56
CA GLN A 12 5.71 -3.65 -16.25
C GLN A 12 6.88 -3.51 -17.22
N GLU A 13 6.62 -3.22 -18.50
CA GLU A 13 7.63 -2.97 -19.52
C GLU A 13 8.33 -1.61 -19.34
N LEU A 14 7.64 -0.63 -18.73
CA LEU A 14 8.16 0.72 -18.50
C LEU A 14 8.97 0.89 -17.20
N ARG A 15 9.20 -0.20 -16.46
CA ARG A 15 9.95 -0.15 -15.19
C ARG A 15 11.37 0.36 -15.39
N GLN A 16 11.77 1.28 -14.52
CA GLN A 16 13.07 1.90 -14.54
C GLN A 16 14.01 1.27 -13.50
N PRO A 17 15.31 1.16 -13.77
CA PRO A 17 16.28 0.71 -12.79
C PRO A 17 16.48 1.75 -11.67
N LEU A 18 16.61 1.27 -10.45
CA LEU A 18 17.00 2.01 -9.26
C LEU A 18 18.52 1.94 -9.08
N LYS A 19 19.05 2.76 -8.17
CA LYS A 19 20.51 2.86 -7.92
C LYS A 19 21.14 1.55 -7.45
N ASP A 20 20.36 0.68 -6.83
CA ASP A 20 20.77 -0.63 -6.34
C ASP A 20 20.64 -1.75 -7.40
N GLY A 21 20.26 -1.40 -8.64
CA GLY A 21 20.06 -2.35 -9.74
C GLY A 21 18.71 -3.06 -9.73
N SER A 22 17.86 -2.83 -8.73
CA SER A 22 16.48 -3.31 -8.74
C SER A 22 15.62 -2.48 -9.71
N LEU A 23 14.47 -3.00 -10.14
CA LEU A 23 13.50 -2.23 -10.92
C LEU A 23 12.48 -1.57 -10.00
N CYS A 24 12.00 -0.39 -10.38
CA CYS A 24 10.89 0.26 -9.69
C CYS A 24 9.65 -0.68 -9.65
N ARG A 25 8.89 -0.59 -8.56
CA ARG A 25 7.66 -1.37 -8.37
C ARG A 25 6.44 -0.49 -8.61
N TRP A 26 5.48 -1.03 -9.35
CA TRP A 26 4.14 -0.46 -9.47
C TRP A 26 3.18 -1.28 -8.63
N SER A 27 2.50 -0.62 -7.70
CA SER A 27 1.35 -1.19 -6.98
C SER A 27 0.09 -0.74 -7.69
N MET A 28 -0.83 -1.66 -7.96
CA MET A 28 -2.04 -1.38 -8.74
C MET A 28 -3.26 -1.93 -8.01
N ALA A 29 -4.33 -1.15 -8.02
CA ALA A 29 -5.60 -1.47 -7.40
C ALA A 29 -6.75 -1.21 -8.38
N MET A 30 -7.81 -2.01 -8.25
CA MET A 30 -9.05 -1.86 -9.01
C MET A 30 -10.25 -2.11 -8.09
N THR A 31 -11.31 -1.34 -8.28
CA THR A 31 -12.60 -1.54 -7.62
C THR A 31 -13.71 -1.40 -8.65
N ASN A 32 -14.87 -2.02 -8.43
CA ASN A 32 -16.07 -1.68 -9.18
C ASN A 32 -16.65 -0.36 -8.67
N TYR A 33 -17.39 0.29 -9.55
CA TYR A 33 -18.21 1.46 -9.24
C TYR A 33 -19.67 1.09 -9.48
N GLU A 34 -20.49 1.21 -8.45
CA GLU A 34 -21.93 1.06 -8.54
C GLU A 34 -22.58 2.45 -8.46
N GLY A 35 -23.67 2.69 -9.18
CA GLY A 35 -24.25 4.04 -9.32
C GLY A 35 -24.73 4.70 -8.01
N HIS A 36 -24.79 3.95 -6.92
CA HIS A 36 -25.12 4.43 -5.57
C HIS A 36 -23.88 4.62 -4.67
N ASP A 37 -22.68 4.28 -5.15
CA ASP A 37 -21.45 4.49 -4.41
C ASP A 37 -21.17 5.97 -4.24
N SER A 38 -20.87 6.37 -2.99
CA SER A 38 -20.25 7.68 -2.75
C SER A 38 -18.81 7.68 -3.25
N LEU A 39 -18.33 8.83 -3.73
CA LEU A 39 -16.92 9.01 -4.10
C LEU A 39 -15.98 8.59 -2.95
N SER A 40 -16.31 8.97 -1.71
CA SER A 40 -15.53 8.60 -0.53
C SER A 40 -15.40 7.09 -0.39
N ALA A 41 -16.49 6.34 -0.57
CA ALA A 41 -16.47 4.88 -0.45
C ALA A 41 -15.58 4.24 -1.53
N VAL A 42 -15.67 4.69 -2.78
CA VAL A 42 -14.82 4.21 -3.88
C VAL A 42 -13.35 4.49 -3.58
N MET A 43 -13.03 5.71 -3.17
CA MET A 43 -11.65 6.11 -2.88
C MET A 43 -11.07 5.35 -1.68
N THR A 44 -11.85 5.14 -0.62
CA THR A 44 -11.44 4.31 0.52
C THR A 44 -11.19 2.86 0.11
N ARG A 45 -11.99 2.28 -0.78
CA ARG A 45 -11.72 0.92 -1.30
C ARG A 45 -10.43 0.84 -2.11
N LEU A 46 -10.17 1.85 -2.95
CA LEU A 46 -8.94 1.93 -3.75
C LEU A 46 -7.70 2.11 -2.87
N ASP A 47 -7.76 3.00 -1.87
CA ASP A 47 -6.68 3.24 -0.91
C ASP A 47 -6.33 1.95 -0.14
N ASN A 48 -7.36 1.27 0.38
CA ASN A 48 -7.20 -0.01 1.05
C ASN A 48 -6.60 -1.09 0.14
N ALA A 49 -7.05 -1.20 -1.12
CA ALA A 49 -6.50 -2.14 -2.08
C ALA A 49 -5.03 -1.82 -2.43
N LEU A 50 -4.68 -0.54 -2.50
CA LEU A 50 -3.33 -0.10 -2.81
C LEU A 50 -2.37 -0.41 -1.66
N MET A 51 -2.76 -0.13 -0.40
CA MET A 51 -1.97 -0.50 0.78
C MET A 51 -1.68 -2.00 0.82
N ARG A 52 -2.64 -2.84 0.39
CA ARG A 52 -2.43 -4.30 0.29
C ARG A 52 -1.47 -4.67 -0.83
N ALA A 53 -1.64 -4.11 -2.02
CA ALA A 53 -0.74 -4.34 -3.14
C ALA A 53 0.71 -3.98 -2.77
N GLU A 54 0.88 -2.87 -2.06
CA GLU A 54 2.17 -2.41 -1.56
C GLU A 54 2.78 -3.36 -0.53
N GLY A 55 1.97 -3.81 0.44
CA GLY A 55 2.39 -4.72 1.50
C GLY A 55 2.71 -6.14 1.01
N ALA A 56 1.97 -6.65 0.03
CA ALA A 56 2.21 -7.97 -0.56
C ALA A 56 3.49 -8.02 -1.42
N GLY A 57 3.93 -6.87 -1.95
CA GLY A 57 5.17 -6.75 -2.73
C GLY A 57 5.11 -7.37 -4.12
N HIS A 58 4.00 -7.98 -4.52
CA HIS A 58 3.77 -8.49 -5.87
C HIS A 58 3.36 -7.37 -6.84
N GLN A 59 3.38 -7.67 -8.14
CA GLN A 59 3.07 -6.72 -9.22
C GLN A 59 1.74 -7.04 -9.92
N GLU A 60 0.83 -7.66 -9.17
CA GLU A 60 -0.53 -7.97 -9.62
C GLU A 60 -1.49 -6.80 -9.30
N VAL A 61 -2.65 -6.80 -9.94
CA VAL A 61 -3.70 -5.81 -9.67
C VAL A 61 -4.55 -6.35 -8.53
N GLU A 62 -4.55 -5.64 -7.40
CA GLU A 62 -5.44 -5.96 -6.29
C GLU A 62 -6.87 -5.54 -6.62
N TYR A 63 -7.81 -6.49 -6.60
CA TYR A 63 -9.21 -6.20 -6.86
C TYR A 63 -10.04 -6.20 -5.57
N ARG A 64 -10.68 -5.07 -5.30
CA ARG A 64 -11.56 -4.85 -4.14
C ARG A 64 -12.95 -4.41 -4.60
N PRO A 65 -13.94 -5.31 -4.67
CA PRO A 65 -15.29 -4.89 -4.98
C PRO A 65 -15.93 -4.10 -3.82
N SER A 66 -16.99 -3.33 -4.12
CA SER A 66 -18.03 -2.91 -3.18
C SER A 66 -18.53 -4.12 -2.39
N GLU A 67 -18.92 -3.88 -1.15
CA GLU A 67 -18.90 -4.87 -0.08
C GLU A 67 -19.54 -6.25 -0.34
N GLY A 68 -18.88 -7.25 0.23
CA GLY A 68 -19.47 -8.41 0.92
C GLY A 68 -18.64 -8.69 2.18
N ALA A 69 -19.11 -9.54 3.11
CA ALA A 69 -18.53 -9.78 4.46
C ALA A 69 -17.00 -10.08 4.52
N HIS A 70 -16.35 -10.42 3.41
CA HIS A 70 -14.89 -10.60 3.32
C HIS A 70 -14.08 -9.30 3.15
N ALA A 71 -14.74 -8.20 2.80
CA ALA A 71 -14.08 -6.90 2.63
C ALA A 71 -13.53 -6.40 3.98
N GLU A 72 -14.38 -6.27 4.98
CA GLU A 72 -14.02 -5.75 6.30
C GLU A 72 -13.13 -6.71 7.11
N ALA A 73 -13.43 -8.01 7.06
CA ALA A 73 -12.71 -9.04 7.81
C ALA A 73 -11.21 -9.11 7.45
N SER A 74 -10.87 -8.75 6.22
CA SER A 74 -9.50 -8.88 5.73
C SER A 74 -8.67 -7.62 6.01
N SER A 75 -9.26 -6.42 6.13
CA SER A 75 -8.55 -5.24 6.67
C SER A 75 -8.30 -5.37 8.17
N SER A 76 -9.28 -5.92 8.93
CA SER A 76 -9.14 -6.10 10.38
C SER A 76 -8.05 -7.11 10.76
N ILE A 77 -7.81 -8.16 9.97
CA ILE A 77 -6.73 -9.13 10.22
C ILE A 77 -5.35 -8.46 10.12
N GLY A 78 -5.12 -7.62 9.11
CA GLY A 78 -3.85 -6.92 8.94
C GLY A 78 -3.56 -5.95 10.08
N GLU A 79 -4.60 -5.21 10.52
CA GLU A 79 -4.52 -4.31 11.66
C GLU A 79 -4.19 -5.06 12.96
N GLN A 80 -4.89 -6.16 13.25
CA GLN A 80 -4.64 -6.98 14.44
C GLN A 80 -3.23 -7.60 14.45
N GLU A 81 -2.76 -8.06 13.28
CA GLU A 81 -1.39 -8.55 13.12
C GLU A 81 -0.35 -7.46 13.43
N TRP A 82 -0.56 -6.24 12.91
CA TRP A 82 0.33 -5.11 13.19
C TRP A 82 0.27 -4.68 14.66
N HIS A 83 -0.92 -4.61 15.25
CA HIS A 83 -1.10 -4.32 16.67
C HIS A 83 -0.31 -5.31 17.53
N SER A 84 -0.52 -6.61 17.32
CA SER A 84 0.19 -7.68 18.03
C SER A 84 1.71 -7.65 17.83
N ARG A 85 2.19 -7.31 16.62
CA ARG A 85 3.62 -7.14 16.34
C ARG A 85 4.22 -5.98 17.11
N ILE A 86 3.55 -4.83 17.15
CA ILE A 86 3.99 -3.64 17.88
C ILE A 86 4.01 -3.91 19.37
N GLU A 87 2.94 -4.47 19.93
CA GLU A 87 2.87 -4.83 21.36
C GLU A 87 3.97 -5.80 21.77
N ARG A 88 4.24 -6.84 20.97
CA ARG A 88 5.36 -7.75 21.23
C ARG A 88 6.71 -7.05 21.15
N GLY A 89 6.90 -6.18 20.16
CA GLY A 89 8.11 -5.38 20.01
C GLY A 89 8.39 -4.51 21.24
N LEU A 90 7.35 -3.86 21.77
CA LEU A 90 7.41 -3.07 23.00
C LEU A 90 7.74 -3.95 24.22
N ALA A 91 6.98 -5.04 24.42
CA ALA A 91 7.15 -5.94 25.56
C ALA A 91 8.55 -6.60 25.61
N GLN A 92 9.19 -6.76 24.46
CA GLN A 92 10.51 -7.39 24.34
C GLN A 92 11.66 -6.38 24.25
N GLY A 93 11.37 -5.07 24.41
CA GLY A 93 12.39 -4.02 24.34
C GLY A 93 13.08 -3.91 22.98
N ARG A 94 12.40 -4.28 21.88
CA ARG A 94 12.96 -4.24 20.52
C ARG A 94 12.70 -2.91 19.79
N ILE A 95 12.00 -1.98 20.43
CA ILE A 95 11.68 -0.66 19.87
C ILE A 95 12.51 0.37 20.61
N GLU A 96 13.32 1.10 19.86
CA GLU A 96 14.27 2.08 20.39
C GLU A 96 13.95 3.48 19.84
N LEU A 97 14.23 4.50 20.66
CA LEU A 97 14.13 5.89 20.24
C LEU A 97 15.49 6.36 19.71
N ASN A 98 15.51 6.86 18.48
CA ASN A 98 16.69 7.51 17.92
C ASN A 98 16.44 9.02 17.81
N VAL A 99 17.29 9.83 18.45
CA VAL A 99 17.22 11.29 18.40
C VAL A 99 18.31 11.79 17.46
N LYS A 100 17.90 12.42 16.36
CA LYS A 100 18.83 13.13 15.46
C LYS A 100 18.74 14.63 15.75
N PRO A 101 19.85 15.29 16.13
CA PRO A 101 19.83 16.73 16.31
C PRO A 101 19.49 17.42 14.97
N GLY A 102 18.58 18.37 15.01
CA GLY A 102 18.30 19.22 13.86
C GLY A 102 19.49 20.13 13.61
N VAL A 103 20.08 20.08 12.42
CA VAL A 103 21.07 21.07 11.99
C VAL A 103 20.30 22.25 11.43
N GLU A 104 20.33 23.37 12.13
CA GLU A 104 19.80 24.63 11.62
C GLU A 104 20.76 25.14 10.53
N VAL A 105 20.39 24.95 9.26
CA VAL A 105 21.18 25.45 8.14
C VAL A 105 20.85 26.93 7.94
N TRP A 106 21.53 27.78 8.69
CA TRP A 106 21.55 29.22 8.43
C TRP A 106 22.54 29.51 7.29
N GLY A 107 22.03 30.01 6.16
CA GLY A 107 22.83 30.70 5.14
C GLY A 107 23.77 29.83 4.31
N GLN A 108 23.26 29.25 3.22
CA GLN A 108 24.08 29.01 2.03
C GLN A 108 23.67 30.04 0.97
N THR A 109 24.41 31.14 0.92
CA THR A 109 24.58 31.98 -0.28
C THR A 109 25.68 31.41 -1.15
#